data_AF-A0A512HF86-F1
#
_entry.id   AF-A0A512HF86-F1
#
_cell.length_a   1.000
_cell.length_b   1.000
_cell.length_c   1.000
_cell.angle_alpha   90.00
_cell.angle_beta   90.00
_cell.angle_gamma   90.00
#
_symmetry.space_group_name_H-M   'P 1'
#
loop_
_entity.id
_entity.type
_entity.pdbx_description
1 polymer ?
#
loop_
_entity_poly.entity_id
_entity_poly.type
_entity_poly.pdbx_seq_one_letter_code
_entity_poly.pdbx_strand_id
1 'polypeptide(L)'
;MTESAVSAEISGYSFEKAVAELESIVARLERGDVALDESISIYERGELLKKHCETLLNAAESRIEKIRLDRAGKPAGTEPLDPQ
;
A
#
# COMPACT_ATOMS: atom_id res chain seq x y z
N MET A 1 -12.19 15.89 -9.44
CA MET A 1 -11.54 15.05 -10.48
C MET A 1 -10.05 14.82 -10.23
N THR A 2 -9.38 15.69 -9.47
CA THR A 2 -7.94 15.59 -9.14
C THR A 2 -7.62 14.45 -8.17
N GLU A 3 -8.42 14.27 -7.11
CA GLU A 3 -8.19 13.26 -6.06
C GLU A 3 -8.17 11.81 -6.59
N SER A 4 -9.06 11.50 -7.53
CA SER A 4 -9.14 10.14 -8.12
C SER A 4 -7.96 9.82 -9.04
N ALA A 5 -7.37 10.82 -9.70
CA ALA A 5 -6.18 10.64 -10.53
C ALA A 5 -4.92 10.42 -9.68
N VAL A 6 -4.81 11.12 -8.55
CA VAL A 6 -3.72 10.97 -7.57
C VAL A 6 -3.72 9.58 -6.95
N SER A 7 -4.89 9.07 -6.58
CA SER A 7 -5.04 7.70 -6.06
C SER A 7 -4.64 6.63 -7.09
N ALA A 8 -5.01 6.81 -8.35
CA ALA A 8 -4.63 5.89 -9.43
C ALA A 8 -3.11 5.86 -9.67
N GLU A 9 -2.44 7.02 -9.59
CA GLU A 9 -0.97 7.10 -9.66
C GLU A 9 -0.30 6.33 -8.52
N ILE A 10 -0.73 6.58 -7.28
CA ILE A 10 -0.17 5.93 -6.08
C ILE A 10 -0.36 4.42 -6.12
N SER A 11 -1.49 3.93 -6.67
CA SER A 11 -1.76 2.49 -6.77
C SER A 11 -0.71 1.72 -7.58
N GLY A 12 0.02 2.40 -8.48
CA GLY A 12 1.12 1.82 -9.26
C GLY A 12 2.48 1.82 -8.57
N TYR A 13 2.60 2.33 -7.34
CA TYR A 13 3.89 2.45 -6.66
C TYR A 13 4.31 1.15 -5.97
N SER A 14 5.64 0.88 -5.96
CA SER A 14 6.21 -0.11 -5.04
C SER A 14 6.17 0.41 -3.60
N PHE A 15 6.36 -0.50 -2.64
CA PHE A 15 6.40 -0.14 -1.22
C PHE A 15 7.51 0.88 -0.93
N GLU A 16 8.71 0.63 -1.43
CA GLU A 16 9.88 1.49 -1.23
C GLU A 16 9.66 2.88 -1.82
N LYS A 17 9.03 2.96 -3.00
CA LYS A 17 8.70 4.24 -3.62
C LYS A 17 7.68 5.02 -2.80
N ALA A 18 6.62 4.34 -2.33
CA ALA A 18 5.58 4.97 -1.53
C ALA A 18 6.12 5.48 -0.18
N VAL A 19 7.01 4.71 0.46
CA VAL A 19 7.69 5.12 1.70
C VAL A 19 8.61 6.31 1.47
N ALA A 20 9.46 6.28 0.44
CA ALA A 20 10.37 7.39 0.13
C ALA A 20 9.60 8.70 -0.12
N GLU A 21 8.43 8.61 -0.75
CA GLU A 21 7.59 9.79 -0.97
C GLU A 21 6.92 10.28 0.31
N LEU A 22 6.48 9.36 1.18
CA LEU A 22 5.94 9.70 2.49
C LEU A 22 7.00 10.41 3.37
N GLU A 23 8.24 9.93 3.37
CA GLU A 23 9.37 10.57 4.07
C GLU A 23 9.61 11.99 3.56
N SER A 24 9.55 12.19 2.23
CA SER A 24 9.66 13.52 1.62
C SER A 24 8.53 14.46 2.08
N ILE A 25 7.30 13.97 2.14
CA ILE A 25 6.15 14.75 2.63
C ILE A 25 6.34 15.14 4.10
N VAL A 26 6.73 14.19 4.95
CA VAL A 26 7.02 14.47 6.37
C VAL A 26 8.10 15.53 6.50
N ALA A 27 9.22 15.38 5.80
CA ALA A 27 10.32 16.34 5.83
C ALA A 27 9.89 17.74 5.35
N ARG A 28 8.93 17.84 4.42
CA ARG A 28 8.36 19.13 3.98
C ARG A 28 7.47 19.76 5.05
N LEU A 29 6.59 18.97 5.66
CA LEU A 29 5.71 19.43 6.74
C LEU A 29 6.51 19.90 7.96
N GLU A 30 7.57 19.19 8.32
CA GLU A 30 8.42 19.52 9.47
C GLU A 30 9.21 20.82 9.29
N ARG A 31 9.57 21.20 8.06
CA ARG A 31 10.25 22.47 7.80
C ARG A 31 9.36 23.69 8.02
N GLY A 32 8.03 23.52 7.92
CA GLY A 32 7.08 24.61 8.14
C GLY A 32 7.15 25.77 7.14
N ASP A 33 7.82 25.56 6.00
CA ASP A 33 8.00 26.55 4.92
C ASP A 33 6.92 26.44 3.83
N VAL A 34 5.87 25.65 4.09
CA VAL A 34 4.79 25.34 3.16
C VAL A 34 3.55 26.19 3.46
N ALA A 35 2.89 26.70 2.41
CA ALA A 35 1.63 27.42 2.56
C ALA A 35 0.55 26.51 3.18
N LEU A 36 -0.46 27.09 3.83
CA LEU A 36 -1.52 26.31 4.50
C LEU A 36 -2.26 25.39 3.52
N ASP A 37 -2.69 25.91 2.36
CA ASP A 37 -3.40 25.12 1.35
C ASP A 37 -2.52 23.98 0.80
N GLU A 38 -1.22 24.24 0.65
CA GLU A 38 -0.26 23.24 0.21
C GLU A 38 -0.02 22.18 1.29
N SER A 39 0.01 22.58 2.56
CA SER A 39 0.16 21.69 3.72
C SER A 39 -0.99 20.69 3.81
N ILE A 40 -2.23 21.15 3.54
CA ILE A 40 -3.41 20.29 3.46
C ILE A 40 -3.26 19.30 2.31
N SER A 41 -2.87 19.77 1.12
CA SER A 41 -2.73 18.90 -0.06
C SER A 41 -1.65 17.83 0.11
N ILE A 42 -0.49 18.17 0.67
CA ILE A 42 0.58 17.18 0.90
C ILE A 42 0.21 16.21 2.04
N TYR A 43 -0.56 16.65 3.03
CA TYR A 43 -1.09 15.77 4.07
C TYR A 43 -2.08 14.74 3.50
N GLU A 44 -3.05 15.17 2.69
CA GLU A 44 -4.00 14.26 2.01
C GLU A 44 -3.28 13.24 1.12
N ARG A 45 -2.24 13.67 0.39
CA ARG A 45 -1.39 12.75 -0.37
C ARG A 45 -0.65 11.76 0.55
N GLY A 46 -0.15 12.22 1.69
CA GLY A 46 0.48 11.38 2.70
C GLY A 46 -0.46 10.28 3.22
N GLU A 47 -1.72 10.60 3.48
CA GLU A 47 -2.73 9.62 3.91
C GLU A 47 -3.00 8.55 2.84
N LEU A 48 -3.05 8.95 1.56
CA LEU A 48 -3.19 8.01 0.46
C LEU A 48 -1.98 7.07 0.34
N LEU A 49 -0.76 7.60 0.47
CA LEU A 49 0.48 6.81 0.46
C LEU A 49 0.53 5.84 1.64
N LYS A 50 0.16 6.28 2.84
CA LYS A 50 0.06 5.44 4.04
C LYS A 50 -0.89 4.27 3.80
N LYS A 51 -2.09 4.54 3.28
CA LYS A 51 -3.09 3.50 2.97
C LYS A 51 -2.59 2.50 1.93
N HIS A 52 -1.85 2.97 0.93
CA HIS A 52 -1.22 2.10 -0.07
C HIS A 52 -0.15 1.20 0.54
N CYS A 53 0.73 1.76 1.39
CA CYS A 53 1.74 1.00 2.12
C CYS A 53 1.10 -0.09 3.00
N GLU A 54 0.06 0.24 3.76
CA GLU A 54 -0.71 -0.72 4.55
C GLU A 54 -1.29 -1.85 3.69
N THR A 55 -1.83 -1.51 2.51
CA THR A 55 -2.36 -2.50 1.56
C THR A 55 -1.29 -3.46 1.07
N LEU A 56 -0.09 -2.96 0.72
CA LEU A 56 1.04 -3.78 0.29
C LEU A 56 1.56 -4.69 1.41
N LEU A 57 1.66 -4.18 2.64
CA LEU A 57 2.09 -4.96 3.80
C LEU A 57 1.10 -6.08 4.12
N ASN A 58 -0.21 -5.78 4.11
CA ASN A 58 -1.25 -6.78 4.32
C ASN A 58 -1.22 -7.88 3.25
N ALA A 59 -0.98 -7.51 1.98
CA ALA A 59 -0.84 -8.47 0.90
C ALA A 59 0.39 -9.38 1.08
N ALA A 60 1.52 -8.81 1.50
CA ALA A 60 2.74 -9.55 1.80
C ALA A 60 2.55 -10.52 2.98
N GLU A 61 1.93 -10.07 4.06
CA GLU A 61 1.59 -10.91 5.22
C GLU A 61 0.67 -12.06 4.83
N SER A 62 -0.41 -11.78 4.08
CA SER A 62 -1.33 -12.81 3.58
C SER A 62 -0.61 -13.87 2.74
N ARG A 63 0.37 -13.45 1.92
CA ARG A 63 1.19 -14.37 1.12
C ARG A 63 2.08 -15.25 2.01
N ILE A 64 2.68 -14.68 3.05
CA ILE A 64 3.49 -15.43 4.02
C ILE A 64 2.65 -16.44 4.78
N GLU A 65 1.45 -16.08 5.24
CA GLU A 65 0.55 -17.00 5.94
C GLU A 65 0.09 -18.16 5.06
N LYS A 66 -0.18 -17.92 3.76
CA LYS A 66 -0.48 -18.99 2.80
C LYS A 66 0.66 -19.98 2.61
N ILE A 67 1.91 -19.49 2.58
CA ILE A 67 3.10 -20.35 2.57
C ILE A 67 3.25 -21.05 3.92
N ARG A 68 2.99 -20.38 5.04
CA ARG A 68 3.10 -21.05 6.36
C ARG A 68 2.09 -22.19 6.52
N LEU A 69 0.90 -22.07 5.94
CA LEU A 69 -0.11 -23.15 5.86
C LEU A 69 0.38 -24.37 5.04
N ASP A 70 1.44 -24.26 4.24
CA ASP A 70 2.06 -25.37 3.51
C ASP A 70 3.09 -26.18 4.34
N ARG A 71 3.51 -25.70 5.52
CA ARG A 71 4.56 -26.34 6.33
C ARG A 71 4.12 -27.51 7.20
N ALA A 72 2.81 -27.74 7.34
CA ALA A 72 2.26 -28.89 8.06
C ALA A 72 2.09 -30.14 7.17
N GLY A 73 2.49 -30.06 5.89
CA GLY A 73 2.38 -31.17 4.93
C GLY A 73 0.93 -31.59 4.63
N LYS A 74 -0.05 -30.73 4.91
CA LYS A 74 -1.47 -31.01 4.71
C LYS A 74 -1.96 -30.23 3.48
N PRO A 75 -2.56 -30.90 2.47
CA PRO A 75 -3.07 -30.22 1.29
C PRO A 75 -4.21 -29.27 1.68
N ALA A 76 -4.06 -27.99 1.35
CA ALA A 76 -5.14 -27.01 1.42
C ALA A 76 -6.09 -27.19 0.23
N GLY A 77 -6.91 -28.23 0.30
CA GLY A 77 -7.98 -28.52 -0.65
C GLY A 77 -7.61 -29.51 -1.75
N THR A 78 -8.43 -30.54 -1.92
CA THR A 78 -8.57 -31.28 -3.18
C THR A 78 -9.79 -30.72 -3.87
N GLU A 79 -9.61 -30.01 -4.98
CA GLU A 79 -10.71 -29.71 -5.89
C GLU A 79 -11.01 -30.99 -6.69
N PRO A 80 -12.26 -31.49 -6.68
CA PRO A 80 -12.62 -32.62 -7.54
C PRO A 80 -12.35 -32.22 -8.99
N LEU A 81 -11.61 -33.06 -9.71
CA LEU A 81 -11.57 -32.97 -11.17
C LEU A 81 -12.98 -33.30 -11.64
N ASP A 82 -13.71 -32.30 -12.13
CA ASP A 82 -15.05 -32.52 -12.68
C ASP A 82 -14.98 -33.66 -13.71
N PRO A 83 -15.69 -34.78 -13.47
CA PRO A 83 -15.87 -35.77 -14.50
C PRO A 83 -16.85 -35.19 -15.52
N GLN A 84 -16.42 -35.14 -16.78
CA GLN A 84 -17.30 -34.80 -17.91
C GLN A 84 -18.55 -35.67 -17.94
#